data_AF-A0A0R3E0Z8-F1
#
_entry.id   AF-A0A0R3E0Z8-F1
#
_cell.length_a   1.000
_cell.length_b   1.000
_cell.length_c   1.000
_cell.angle_alpha   90.00
_cell.angle_beta   90.00
_cell.angle_gamma   90.00
#
_symmetry.space_group_name_H-M   'P 1'
#
loop_
_entity.id
_entity.type
_entity.pdbx_description
1 polymer ?
#
loop_
_entity_poly.entity_id
_entity_poly.type
_entity_poly.pdbx_seq_one_letter_code
_entity_poly.pdbx_strand_id
1 'polypeptide(L)' 'MLTPHRDVLIVLSTVLRIRRTLDGAEIDEIIRDVVARKVLTVEHRRRAEWRKTGVAASPLPSGM' A
#
# COMPACT_ATOMS: atom_id res chain seq x y z
N MET A 1 -11.56 -12.06 15.86
CA MET A 1 -10.61 -12.18 14.74
C MET A 1 -11.01 -11.20 13.62
N LEU A 2 -10.49 -9.97 13.64
CA LEU A 2 -10.65 -8.97 12.56
C LEU A 2 -9.29 -8.40 12.09
N THR A 3 -8.20 -8.93 12.63
CA THR A 3 -6.84 -8.42 12.47
C THR A 3 -6.38 -8.22 11.03
N PRO A 4 -6.67 -9.11 10.04
CA PRO A 4 -6.21 -8.91 8.66
C PRO A 4 -6.88 -7.73 7.93
N HIS A 5 -8.00 -7.23 8.46
CA HIS A 5 -8.81 -6.17 7.83
C HIS A 5 -8.92 -4.90 8.70
N ARG A 6 -8.11 -4.77 9.75
CA ARG A 6 -8.19 -3.65 10.71
C ARG A 6 -8.08 -2.29 10.02
N ASP A 7 -7.21 -2.18 9.04
CA ASP A 7 -7.00 -0.99 8.22
C ASP A 7 -8.24 -0.63 7.38
N VAL A 8 -8.87 -1.62 6.75
CA VAL A 8 -10.13 -1.44 6.02
C VAL A 8 -11.23 -0.93 6.96
N LEU A 9 -11.34 -1.50 8.16
CA LEU A 9 -12.33 -1.09 9.16
C LEU A 9 -12.08 0.32 9.71
N ILE A 10 -10.82 0.73 9.90
CA ILE A 10 -10.49 2.10 10.31
C ILE A 10 -10.92 3.10 9.24
N VAL A 11 -10.64 2.82 7.96
CA VAL A 11 -11.03 3.70 6.86
C VAL A 11 -12.56 3.77 6.73
N LEU A 12 -13.24 2.62 6.70
CA LEU A 12 -14.70 2.57 6.62
C LEU A 12 -15.38 3.30 7.78
N SER A 13 -14.93 3.08 9.02
CA SER A 13 -15.51 3.78 10.19
C SER A 13 -15.28 5.29 10.14
N THR A 14 -14.14 5.73 9.62
CA THR A 14 -13.84 7.16 9.42
C THR A 14 -14.77 7.76 8.37
N VAL A 15 -14.91 7.11 7.22
CA VAL A 15 -15.78 7.59 6.13
C VAL A 15 -17.25 7.61 6.57
N LEU A 16 -17.73 6.55 7.23
CA LEU A 16 -19.09 6.47 7.76
C LEU A 16 -19.37 7.57 8.79
N ARG A 17 -18.39 7.91 9.64
CA ARG A 17 -18.55 9.01 10.60
C ARG A 17 -18.76 10.37 9.91
N ILE A 18 -18.16 10.58 8.74
CA ILE A 18 -18.26 11.81 7.96
C ILE A 18 -19.55 11.81 7.12
N ARG A 19 -19.77 10.75 6.33
CA ARG A 19 -20.83 10.67 5.32
C ARG A 19 -22.16 10.13 5.84
N ARG A 20 -22.19 9.57 7.06
CA ARG A 20 -23.33 8.95 7.77
C ARG A 20 -23.88 7.68 7.13
N THR A 21 -23.89 7.59 5.81
CA THR A 21 -24.31 6.42 5.05
C THR A 21 -23.31 6.14 3.94
N LEU A 22 -23.17 4.86 3.61
CA LEU A 22 -22.48 4.39 2.41
C LEU A 22 -23.37 3.33 1.77
N ASP A 23 -23.47 3.35 0.46
CA ASP A 23 -24.04 2.24 -0.27
C ASP A 23 -23.00 1.12 -0.51
N GLY A 24 -23.47 -0.01 -1.05
CA GLY A 24 -22.59 -1.16 -1.29
C GLY A 24 -21.46 -0.87 -2.29
N ALA A 25 -21.71 -0.05 -3.31
CA ALA A 25 -20.70 0.26 -4.32
C ALA A 25 -19.59 1.14 -3.74
N GLU A 26 -19.94 2.08 -2.87
CA GLU A 26 -18.99 2.94 -2.17
C GLU A 26 -18.14 2.15 -1.16
N ILE A 27 -18.73 1.16 -0.49
CA ILE A 27 -17.98 0.25 0.38
C ILE A 27 -16.97 -0.57 -0.43
N ASP A 28 -17.40 -1.12 -1.58
CA ASP A 28 -16.53 -1.91 -2.45
C ASP A 28 -15.38 -1.09 -3.02
N GLU A 29 -15.63 0.16 -3.38
CA GLU A 29 -14.60 1.09 -3.84
C GLU A 29 -13.56 1.39 -2.75
N ILE A 30 -14.00 1.69 -1.53
CA ILE A 30 -13.09 1.91 -0.38
C ILE A 30 -12.24 0.68 -0.11
N ILE A 31 -12.82 -0.52 -0.14
CA ILE A 31 -12.08 -1.76 0.07
C ILE A 31 -11.03 -1.95 -1.04
N ARG A 32 -11.42 -1.76 -2.31
CA ARG A 32 -10.51 -1.87 -3.46
C ARG A 32 -9.32 -0.92 -3.33
N ASP A 33 -9.58 0.33 -2.96
CA ASP A 33 -8.57 1.36 -2.78
C ASP A 33 -7.58 1.02 -1.66
N VAL A 34 -8.09 0.59 -0.51
CA VAL A 34 -7.24 0.20 0.64
C VAL A 34 -6.35 -0.98 0.26
N VAL A 35 -6.90 -2.01 -0.40
CA VAL A 35 -6.14 -3.18 -0.85
C VAL A 35 -5.08 -2.77 -1.88
N ALA A 36 -5.42 -1.94 -2.86
CA ALA A 36 -4.47 -1.44 -3.86
C ALA A 36 -3.30 -0.68 -3.21
N ARG A 37 -3.59 0.20 -2.24
CA ARG A 37 -2.56 0.94 -1.50
C ARG A 37 -1.63 0.03 -0.70
N LYS A 38 -2.13 -1.06 -0.10
CA LYS A 38 -1.27 -2.04 0.59
C LYS A 38 -0.29 -2.69 -0.37
N VAL A 39 -0.77 -3.14 -1.53
CA VAL A 39 0.07 -3.77 -2.56
C VAL A 39 1.13 -2.78 -3.04
N LEU A 40 0.74 -1.54 -3.33
CA LEU A 40 1.67 -0.50 -3.74
C LEU A 40 2.71 -0.21 -2.65
N THR A 41 2.32 -0.18 -1.38
CA THR A 41 3.26 0.05 -0.27
C THR A 41 4.32 -1.05 -0.17
N VAL A 42 3.90 -2.31 -0.30
CA VAL A 42 4.82 -3.46 -0.32
C VAL A 42 5.80 -3.35 -1.49
N GLU A 43 5.29 -3.01 -2.67
CA GLU A 43 6.11 -2.86 -3.87
C GLU A 43 7.07 -1.67 -3.79
N HIS A 44 6.62 -0.52 -3.28
CA HIS A 44 7.49 0.62 -3.04
C HIS A 44 8.62 0.28 -2.08
N ARG A 45 8.34 -0.49 -1.03
CA ARG A 45 9.37 -0.98 -0.10
C ARG A 45 10.35 -1.91 -0.81
N ARG A 46 9.87 -2.87 -1.60
CA ARG A 46 10.73 -3.77 -2.39
C ARG A 46 11.67 -2.98 -3.31
N ARG A 47 11.14 -2.01 -4.06
CA ARG A 47 11.96 -1.15 -4.93
C ARG A 47 12.93 -0.24 -4.16
N ALA A 48 12.58 0.19 -2.96
CA ALA A 48 13.49 0.94 -2.11
C ALA A 48 14.68 0.07 -1.67
N GLU A 49 14.43 -1.18 -1.28
CA GLU A 49 15.48 -2.13 -0.93
C GLU A 49 16.36 -2.47 -2.15
N TRP A 50 15.76 -2.69 -3.33
CA TRP A 50 16.53 -2.88 -4.56
C TRP A 50 17.42 -1.69 -4.93
N ARG A 51 16.95 -0.46 -4.73
CA ARG A 51 17.79 0.74 -4.94
C ARG A 51 18.96 0.78 -3.96
N LYS A 52 18.76 0.42 -2.69
CA LYS A 52 19.85 0.36 -1.70
C LYS A 52 20.90 -0.69 -2.09
N THR A 53 20.48 -1.86 -2.58
CA THR A 53 21.40 -2.92 -3.01
C THR A 53 22.08 -2.61 -4.34
N GLY A 54 21.39 -1.91 -5.26
CA GLY A 54 21.94 -1.51 -6.56
C GLY A 54 23.01 -0.41 -6.47
N VAL A 55 22.96 0.44 -5.44
CA VAL A 55 24.01 1.44 -5.17
C VAL A 55 25.31 0.78 -4.64
N ALA A 56 25.26 -0.46 -4.14
CA ALA A 56 26.45 -1.21 -3.75
C ALA A 56 27.18 -1.87 -4.92
N ALA A 57 26.55 -1.96 -6.10
CA ALA A 57 27.21 -2.42 -7.32
C ALA A 57 27.86 -1.22 -8.02
N SER A 58 29.07 -0.86 -7.59
CA SER A 58 29.94 0.06 -8.33
C SER A 58 30.13 -0.48 -9.76
N PRO A 59 30.13 0.38 -10.80
CA PRO A 59 30.55 -0.05 -12.12
C PRO A 59 31.99 -0.57 -12.01
N LEU A 60 32.24 -1.79 -12.52
CA LEU A 60 33.59 -2.32 -12.68
C LEU A 60 34.44 -1.27 -13.41
N PRO A 61 35.67 -0.98 -12.95
CA PRO A 61 36.53 -0.04 -13.65
C PRO A 61 36.83 -0.58 -15.04
N SER A 62 36.26 0.06 -16.07
CA SER A 62 36.72 -0.09 -17.45
C SER A 62 38.11 0.53 -17.55
N GLY A 63 39.13 -0.33 -17.49
CA GLY A 63 40.51 0.07 -17.70
C GLY A 63 41.50 -0.96 -17.19
N MET A 64 41.62 -2.09 -17.90
CA MET A 64 42.87 -2.85 -18.09
C MET A 64 42.83 -3.52 -19.46
#